data_AF-B5JE17-F1
#
_entry.id   AF-B5JE17-F1
#
_cell.length_a   1.000
_cell.length_b   1.000
_cell.length_c   1.000
_cell.angle_alpha   90.00
_cell.angle_beta   90.00
_cell.angle_gamma   90.00
#
_symmetry.space_group_name_H-M   'P 1'
#
loop_
_entity.id
_entity.type
_entity.pdbx_description
1 polymer ?
#
loop_
_entity_poly.entity_id
_entity_poly.type
_entity_poly.pdbx_seq_one_letter_code
_entity_poly.pdbx_strand_id
1 'polypeptide(L)'
;MDIVVNDIEWWQISLHSFLNGWLPGVVTFALGLWLARISNHRKLKQELKNSILEIFIPTFNAGQTITFESANEANKKLLVTLNVYENIYPNIFRKKSAKELKDVLSDGFLIDGKVNEKYMNPDEIQNLIKNL
;
A
#
# COMPACT_ATOMS: atom_id res chain seq x y z
N MET A 1 -3.57 42.20 61.26
CA MET A 1 -2.76 41.49 60.25
C MET A 1 -3.65 41.37 59.05
N ASP A 2 -3.36 42.14 58.00
CA ASP A 2 -4.13 42.05 56.75
C ASP A 2 -3.61 40.84 55.98
N ILE A 3 -4.43 39.80 55.91
CA ILE A 3 -4.17 38.63 55.07
C ILE A 3 -4.64 39.01 53.67
N VAL A 4 -3.68 39.33 52.80
CA VAL A 4 -3.95 39.48 51.37
C VAL A 4 -4.11 38.08 50.80
N VAL A 5 -5.35 37.66 50.55
CA VAL A 5 -5.63 36.43 49.82
C VAL A 5 -5.32 36.67 48.36
N ASN A 6 -4.35 35.92 47.84
CA ASN A 6 -3.90 36.02 46.46
C ASN A 6 -4.81 35.17 45.57
N ASP A 7 -5.84 35.77 44.98
CA ASP A 7 -6.75 35.16 43.98
C ASP A 7 -6.08 35.00 42.60
N ILE A 8 -4.80 34.64 42.56
CA ILE A 8 -4.16 34.26 41.31
C ILE A 8 -4.69 32.90 40.91
N GLU A 9 -5.46 32.88 39.82
CA GLU A 9 -5.89 31.66 39.16
C GLU A 9 -4.70 30.96 38.48
N TRP A 10 -3.84 30.35 39.29
CA TRP A 10 -2.62 29.65 38.86
C TRP A 10 -2.87 28.62 37.77
N TRP A 11 -4.07 28.02 37.75
CA TRP A 11 -4.48 27.08 36.72
C TRP A 11 -4.56 27.78 35.34
N GLN A 12 -5.11 28.99 35.25
CA GLN A 12 -5.19 29.75 33.98
C GLN A 12 -3.80 30.12 33.47
N ILE A 13 -2.90 30.55 34.36
CA ILE A 13 -1.52 30.94 34.01
C ILE A 13 -0.75 29.71 33.53
N SER A 14 -0.87 28.59 34.25
CA SER A 14 -0.23 27.34 33.86
C SER A 14 -0.75 26.81 32.53
N LEU A 15 -2.06 26.90 32.28
CA LEU A 15 -2.69 26.50 31.03
C LEU A 15 -2.23 27.40 29.88
N HIS A 16 -2.21 28.71 30.07
CA HIS A 16 -1.77 29.66 29.05
C HIS A 16 -0.28 29.48 28.69
N SER A 17 0.56 29.17 29.68
CA SER A 17 1.98 28.84 29.47
C SER A 17 2.16 27.51 28.74
N PHE A 18 1.35 26.50 29.06
CA PHE A 18 1.34 25.22 28.36
C PHE A 18 0.89 25.36 26.90
N LEU A 19 -0.20 26.09 26.65
CA LEU A 19 -0.75 26.32 25.31
C LEU A 19 0.22 27.11 24.41
N ASN A 20 0.99 28.05 24.97
CA ASN A 20 1.92 28.86 24.18
C ASN A 20 3.33 28.26 24.08
N GLY A 21 3.76 27.46 25.06
CA GLY A 21 5.09 26.85 25.08
C GLY A 21 5.11 25.43 24.53
N TRP A 22 4.30 24.54 25.11
CA TRP A 22 4.40 23.10 24.86
C TRP A 22 3.49 22.60 23.75
N LEU A 23 2.27 23.14 23.64
CA LEU A 23 1.28 22.70 22.67
C LEU A 23 1.81 22.71 21.21
N PRO A 24 2.52 23.75 20.73
CA PRO A 24 3.06 23.75 19.37
C PRO A 24 4.02 22.58 19.12
N GLY A 25 4.86 22.25 20.11
CA GLY A 25 5.79 21.13 20.04
C GLY A 25 5.08 19.77 20.00
N VAL A 26 4.06 19.58 20.84
CA VAL A 26 3.24 18.35 20.86
C VAL A 26 2.50 18.15 19.54
N VAL A 27 1.90 19.22 19.00
CA VAL A 27 1.20 19.18 17.70
C VAL A 27 2.18 18.84 16.59
N THR A 28 3.35 19.47 16.55
CA THR A 28 4.38 19.21 15.53
C THR A 28 4.88 17.78 15.61
N PHE A 29 5.11 17.25 16.81
CA PHE A 29 5.51 15.85 17.00
C PHE A 29 4.45 14.87 16.53
N ALA A 30 3.17 15.09 16.89
CA ALA A 30 2.05 14.27 16.45
C ALA A 30 1.89 14.30 14.92
N LEU A 31 2.01 15.48 14.30
CA LEU A 31 2.01 15.63 12.85
C LEU A 31 3.18 14.88 12.20
N GLY A 32 4.37 14.96 12.80
CA GLY A 32 5.55 14.21 12.35
C GLY A 32 5.32 12.70 12.31
N LEU A 33 4.77 12.14 13.40
CA LEU A 33 4.41 10.71 13.46
C LEU A 33 3.34 10.34 12.43
N TRP A 34 2.34 11.21 12.24
CA TRP A 34 1.27 10.95 11.27
C TRP A 34 1.77 10.99 9.83
N LEU A 35 2.58 11.98 9.47
CA LEU A 35 3.21 12.08 8.15
C LEU A 35 4.17 10.92 7.90
N ALA A 36 4.96 10.52 8.90
CA ALA A 36 5.84 9.35 8.79
C ALA A 36 5.04 8.08 8.52
N ARG A 37 3.91 7.88 9.20
CA ARG A 37 3.01 6.75 8.96
C ARG A 37 2.46 6.74 7.54
N ILE A 38 2.00 7.88 7.02
CA ILE A 38 1.50 8.00 5.64
C ILE A 38 2.62 7.71 4.63
N SER A 39 3.81 8.26 4.86
CA SER A 39 4.98 8.06 4.00
C SER A 39 5.38 6.59 3.94
N ASN A 40 5.51 5.93 5.09
CA ASN A 40 5.86 4.51 5.17
C ASN A 40 4.80 3.64 4.50
N HIS A 41 3.52 3.94 4.68
CA HIS A 41 2.44 3.23 4.01
C HIS A 41 2.52 3.36 2.48
N ARG A 42 2.82 4.55 1.95
CA ARG A 42 3.01 4.78 0.51
C ARG A 42 4.24 4.04 -0.03
N LYS A 43 5.35 4.06 0.70
CA LYS A 43 6.58 3.35 0.33
C LYS A 43 6.35 1.85 0.23
N LEU A 44 5.78 1.26 1.28
CA LEU A 44 5.42 -0.16 1.32
C LEU A 44 4.52 -0.53 0.13
N LYS A 45 3.47 0.27 -0.12
CA LYS A 45 2.58 0.04 -1.25
C LYS A 45 3.32 0.02 -2.59
N GLN A 46 4.27 0.93 -2.78
CA GLN A 46 5.06 1.00 -4.01
C GLN A 46 6.01 -0.19 -4.15
N GLU A 47 6.67 -0.61 -3.06
CA GLU A 47 7.56 -1.77 -3.04
C GLU A 47 6.81 -3.05 -3.42
N LEU A 48 5.63 -3.29 -2.84
CA LEU A 48 4.82 -4.46 -3.16
C LEU A 48 4.39 -4.47 -4.63
N LYS A 49 4.01 -3.31 -5.20
CA LYS A 49 3.70 -3.19 -6.63
C LYS A 49 4.89 -3.51 -7.51
N ASN A 50 6.05 -2.94 -7.18
CA ASN A 50 7.27 -3.16 -7.93
C ASN A 50 7.65 -4.64 -7.93
N SER A 51 7.53 -5.32 -6.79
CA SER A 51 7.79 -6.77 -6.71
C SER A 51 6.84 -7.60 -7.59
N ILE A 52 5.55 -7.24 -7.66
CA ILE A 52 4.59 -7.89 -8.57
C ILE A 52 4.98 -7.62 -10.04
N LEU A 53 5.37 -6.38 -10.38
CA LEU A 53 5.82 -6.02 -11.73
C LEU A 53 7.11 -6.73 -12.14
N GLU A 54 8.04 -6.93 -11.21
CA GLU A 54 9.29 -7.67 -11.43
C GLU A 54 9.03 -9.13 -11.77
N ILE A 55 7.93 -9.73 -11.28
CA ILE A 55 7.51 -11.07 -11.70
C ILE A 55 6.83 -11.01 -13.07
N PHE A 56 5.99 -10.00 -13.32
CA PHE A 56 5.17 -9.93 -14.52
C PHE A 56 5.95 -9.56 -15.79
N ILE A 57 6.75 -8.48 -15.75
CA ILE A 57 7.37 -7.88 -16.94
C ILE A 57 8.31 -8.86 -17.67
N PRO A 58 9.22 -9.59 -16.99
CA PRO A 58 10.15 -10.48 -17.69
C PRO A 58 9.44 -11.63 -18.42
N THR A 59 8.33 -12.12 -17.88
CA THR A 59 7.60 -13.25 -18.46
C THR A 59 6.62 -12.80 -19.54
N PHE A 60 5.85 -11.72 -19.33
CA PHE A 60 4.72 -11.39 -20.21
C PHE A 60 4.95 -10.20 -21.14
N ASN A 61 6.04 -9.42 -20.95
CA ASN A 61 6.26 -8.17 -21.69
C ASN A 61 7.59 -8.14 -22.46
N ALA A 62 8.48 -9.11 -22.27
CA ALA A 62 9.85 -9.04 -22.82
C ALA A 62 9.97 -9.30 -24.33
N GLY A 63 8.87 -9.59 -25.05
CA GLY A 63 8.91 -9.95 -26.48
C GLY A 63 9.72 -11.22 -26.78
N GLN A 64 10.13 -11.95 -25.74
CA GLN A 64 10.88 -13.19 -25.84
C GLN A 64 9.92 -14.36 -25.98
N THR A 65 10.33 -15.40 -26.69
CA THR A 65 9.63 -16.68 -26.72
C THR A 65 9.62 -17.29 -25.33
N ILE A 66 8.46 -17.26 -24.69
CA ILE A 66 8.21 -17.91 -23.40
C ILE A 66 7.68 -19.32 -23.58
N THR A 67 8.09 -20.22 -22.69
CA THR A 67 7.50 -21.55 -22.62
C THR A 67 6.18 -21.49 -21.85
N PHE A 68 5.25 -22.38 -22.18
CA PHE A 68 3.97 -22.48 -21.45
C PHE A 68 4.17 -22.74 -19.96
N GLU A 69 5.18 -23.55 -19.62
CA GLU A 69 5.51 -23.88 -18.25
C GLU A 69 5.96 -22.64 -17.46
N SER A 70 6.84 -21.81 -18.02
CA SER A 70 7.30 -20.59 -17.35
C SER A 70 6.20 -19.55 -17.19
N ALA A 71 5.31 -19.42 -18.18
CA ALA A 71 4.15 -18.53 -18.11
C ALA A 71 3.16 -18.97 -17.02
N ASN A 72 2.88 -20.28 -16.93
CA ASN A 72 1.99 -20.83 -15.92
C ASN A 72 2.60 -20.71 -14.51
N GLU A 73 3.90 -20.97 -14.37
CA GLU A 73 4.62 -20.79 -13.10
C GLU A 73 4.60 -19.33 -12.66
N ALA A 74 4.90 -18.39 -13.55
CA ALA A 74 4.83 -16.96 -13.27
C ALA A 74 3.42 -16.54 -12.85
N ASN A 75 2.38 -17.04 -13.52
CA ASN A 75 1.00 -16.78 -13.13
C ASN A 75 0.67 -17.26 -11.71
N LYS A 76 1.03 -18.51 -11.39
CA LYS A 76 0.84 -19.06 -10.03
C LYS A 76 1.62 -18.25 -9.00
N LYS A 77 2.85 -17.87 -9.32
CA LYS A 77 3.69 -17.05 -8.45
C LYS A 77 3.06 -15.69 -8.19
N LEU A 78 2.53 -15.02 -9.22
CA LEU A 78 1.79 -13.76 -9.08
C LEU A 78 0.57 -13.91 -8.16
N LEU A 79 -0.24 -14.95 -8.37
CA LEU A 79 -1.44 -15.21 -7.55
C LEU A 79 -1.09 -15.45 -6.09
N VAL A 80 -0.06 -16.27 -5.83
CA VAL A 80 0.41 -16.54 -4.46
C VAL A 80 0.95 -15.26 -3.83
N THR A 81 1.81 -14.52 -4.52
CA THR A 81 2.36 -13.26 -4.03
C THR A 81 1.27 -12.25 -3.70
N LEU A 82 0.27 -12.08 -4.56
CA LEU A 82 -0.86 -11.18 -4.32
C LEU A 82 -1.65 -11.59 -3.07
N ASN A 83 -1.98 -12.87 -2.92
CA ASN A 83 -2.69 -13.39 -1.74
C ASN A 83 -1.87 -13.20 -0.45
N VAL A 84 -0.57 -13.47 -0.49
CA VAL A 84 0.33 -13.26 0.65
C VAL A 84 0.35 -11.79 1.07
N TYR A 85 0.45 -10.87 0.12
CA TYR A 85 0.46 -9.44 0.40
C TYR A 85 -0.88 -8.95 0.97
N GLU A 86 -2.01 -9.41 0.45
CA GLU A 86 -3.33 -9.06 1.00
C GLU A 86 -3.51 -9.58 2.44
N ASN A 87 -2.96 -10.76 2.74
CA ASN A 87 -3.03 -11.37 4.08
C ASN A 87 -2.13 -10.65 5.09
N ILE A 88 -0.88 -10.33 4.72
CA ILE A 88 0.08 -9.68 5.62
C ILE A 88 -0.27 -8.19 5.80
N TYR A 89 -0.71 -7.52 4.73
CA TYR A 89 -0.98 -6.09 4.71
C TYR A 89 -2.42 -5.80 4.30
N PRO A 90 -3.41 -6.07 5.17
CA PRO A 90 -4.80 -5.82 4.84
C PRO A 90 -5.03 -4.34 4.56
N ASN A 91 -5.76 -4.05 3.48
CA ASN A 91 -6.10 -2.70 3.00
C ASN A 91 -4.93 -1.87 2.41
N ILE A 92 -3.77 -2.47 2.13
CA ILE A 92 -2.67 -1.76 1.41
C ILE A 92 -3.07 -1.45 -0.05
N PHE A 93 -3.80 -2.38 -0.67
CA PHE A 93 -4.26 -2.28 -2.05
C PHE A 93 -5.72 -1.83 -2.14
N ARG A 94 -6.07 -1.21 -3.26
CA ARG A 94 -7.45 -0.89 -3.63
C ARG A 94 -8.19 -2.20 -3.88
N LYS A 95 -9.23 -2.46 -3.07
CA LYS A 95 -10.04 -3.69 -3.14
C LYS A 95 -10.52 -4.03 -4.56
N LYS A 96 -10.93 -3.01 -5.33
CA LYS A 96 -11.39 -3.19 -6.72
C LYS A 96 -10.27 -3.72 -7.62
N SER A 97 -9.14 -3.02 -7.67
CA SER A 97 -7.99 -3.41 -8.51
C SER A 97 -7.40 -4.76 -8.09
N ALA A 98 -7.32 -5.03 -6.77
CA ALA A 98 -6.82 -6.30 -6.25
C ALA A 98 -7.73 -7.47 -6.63
N LYS A 99 -9.06 -7.28 -6.53
CA LYS A 99 -10.03 -8.28 -6.97
C LYS A 99 -9.94 -8.53 -8.47
N GLU A 100 -9.93 -7.48 -9.30
CA GLU A 100 -9.82 -7.60 -10.76
C GLU A 100 -8.55 -8.34 -11.17
N LEU A 101 -7.41 -8.00 -10.55
CA LEU A 101 -6.15 -8.70 -10.79
C LEU A 101 -6.23 -10.17 -10.34
N LYS A 102 -6.79 -10.44 -9.16
CA LYS A 102 -6.96 -11.81 -8.66
C LYS A 102 -7.86 -12.66 -9.55
N ASP A 103 -8.94 -12.08 -10.08
CA ASP A 103 -9.84 -12.76 -11.01
C ASP A 103 -9.09 -13.13 -12.30
N VAL A 104 -8.30 -12.21 -12.87
CA VAL A 104 -7.43 -12.49 -14.03
C VAL A 104 -6.45 -13.63 -13.75
N LEU A 105 -5.75 -13.58 -12.61
CA LEU A 105 -4.73 -14.58 -12.26
C LEU A 105 -5.33 -15.96 -11.91
N SER A 106 -6.55 -15.98 -11.35
CA SER A 106 -7.24 -17.22 -10.93
C SER A 106 -7.76 -18.03 -12.11
N ASP A 107 -8.16 -17.36 -13.19
CA ASP A 107 -8.55 -18.01 -14.44
C ASP A 107 -7.40 -18.83 -15.06
N GLY A 108 -6.15 -18.53 -14.66
CA GLY A 108 -4.97 -19.20 -15.16
C GLY A 108 -4.48 -18.62 -16.49
N PHE A 109 -3.26 -19.01 -16.86
CA PHE A 109 -2.69 -18.64 -18.15
C PHE A 109 -3.32 -19.41 -19.33
N LEU A 110 -3.81 -20.63 -19.08
CA LEU A 110 -4.47 -21.49 -20.07
C LEU A 110 -5.89 -21.81 -19.64
N ILE A 111 -6.84 -21.59 -20.55
CA ILE A 111 -8.23 -22.01 -20.43
C ILE A 111 -8.52 -22.94 -21.61
N ASP A 112 -8.94 -24.18 -21.32
CA ASP A 112 -9.26 -25.20 -22.34
C ASP A 112 -8.18 -25.39 -23.42
N GLY A 113 -6.91 -25.32 -23.02
CA GLY A 113 -5.75 -25.50 -23.91
C GLY A 113 -5.41 -24.30 -24.80
N LYS A 114 -6.09 -23.16 -24.62
CA LYS A 114 -5.79 -21.88 -25.29
C LYS A 114 -5.25 -20.88 -24.28
N VAL A 115 -4.38 -19.97 -24.76
CA VAL A 115 -3.91 -18.84 -23.95
C VAL A 115 -5.10 -17.97 -23.59
N ASN A 116 -5.23 -17.64 -22.31
CA ASN A 116 -6.28 -16.77 -21.81
C ASN A 116 -6.17 -15.40 -22.49
N GLU A 117 -7.27 -14.93 -23.09
CA GLU A 117 -7.35 -13.69 -23.86
C GLU A 117 -6.91 -12.47 -23.04
N LYS A 118 -7.08 -12.49 -21.71
CA LYS A 118 -6.61 -11.43 -20.81
C LYS A 118 -5.09 -11.21 -20.90
N TYR A 119 -4.32 -12.25 -21.21
CA TYR A 119 -2.86 -12.16 -21.40
C TYR A 119 -2.45 -11.74 -22.81
N MET A 120 -3.39 -11.68 -23.76
CA MET A 120 -3.15 -11.07 -25.08
C MET A 120 -3.04 -9.54 -24.99
N ASN A 121 -3.51 -8.95 -23.88
CA ASN A 121 -3.38 -7.52 -23.59
C ASN A 121 -2.55 -7.30 -22.30
N PRO A 122 -1.22 -7.49 -22.36
CA PRO A 122 -0.36 -7.37 -21.18
C PRO A 122 -0.35 -5.96 -20.56
N ASP A 123 -0.67 -4.93 -21.34
CA ASP A 123 -0.78 -3.54 -20.86
C ASP A 123 -1.93 -3.37 -19.86
N GLU A 124 -3.03 -4.09 -20.06
CA GLU A 124 -4.17 -4.04 -19.15
C GLU A 124 -3.84 -4.64 -17.78
N ILE A 125 -3.16 -5.80 -17.77
CA ILE A 125 -2.68 -6.43 -16.54
C ILE A 125 -1.65 -5.52 -15.85
N GLN A 126 -0.73 -4.93 -16.61
CA GLN A 126 0.24 -3.99 -16.06
C GLN A 126 -0.43 -2.76 -15.43
N ASN A 127 -1.50 -2.26 -16.06
CA ASN A 127 -2.29 -1.15 -15.53
C ASN A 127 -3.05 -1.55 -14.25
N LEU A 128 -3.60 -2.75 -14.16
CA LEU A 128 -4.18 -3.28 -12.93
C LEU A 128 -3.16 -3.32 -11.79
N ILE A 129 -1.94 -3.81 -12.05
CA ILE A 129 -0.86 -3.85 -11.06
C ILE A 129 -0.45 -2.44 -10.62
N LYS A 130 -0.33 -1.49 -11.56
CA LYS A 130 -0.05 -0.07 -11.25
C LYS A 130 -1.17 0.55 -10.42
N ASN A 131 -2.42 0.11 -10.61
CA ASN A 131 -3.61 0.62 -9.93
C ASN A 131 -3.96 -0.05 -8.59
N LEU A 132 -3.20 -1.07 -8.16
CA LEU A 132 -3.28 -1.61 -6.80
C LEU A 132 -3.18 -0.48 -5.75
#